data_AF-A0A6I7R486-F1
#
_entry.id   AF-A0A6I7R486-F1
#
_cell.length_a   1.000
_cell.length_b   1.000
_cell.length_c   1.000
_cell.angle_alpha   90.00
_cell.angle_beta   90.00
_cell.angle_gamma   90.00
#
_symmetry.space_group_name_H-M   'P 1'
#
loop_
_entity.id
_entity.type
_entity.pdbx_description
1 polymer ?
#
loop_
_entity_poly.entity_id
_entity_poly.type
_entity_poly.pdbx_seq_one_letter_code
_entity_poly.pdbx_strand_id
1 'polypeptide(L)' 'MAGKPKPMSQIKQLIRLHQGGAGKKTIASNLGLSKNTVKAYINKLESLKLDFNE' A
#
# COMPACT_ATOMS: atom_id res chain seq x y z
N MET A 1 7.99 5.07 12.65
CA MET A 1 7.62 6.51 12.72
C MET A 1 6.11 6.60 12.87
N ALA A 2 5.62 6.83 14.09
CA ALA A 2 4.19 7.04 14.33
C ALA A 2 3.77 8.39 13.75
N GLY A 3 2.58 8.46 13.14
CA GLY A 3 1.93 9.71 12.72
C GLY A 3 2.40 10.35 11.41
N LYS A 4 3.57 10.02 10.85
CA LYS A 4 4.02 10.66 9.60
C LYS A 4 3.25 10.11 8.38
N PRO A 5 2.49 10.95 7.65
CA PRO A 5 1.80 10.51 6.45
C PRO A 5 2.82 10.09 5.38
N LYS A 6 2.49 9.06 4.61
CA LYS A 6 3.30 8.66 3.45
C LYS A 6 2.94 9.53 2.23
N PRO A 7 3.93 9.84 1.37
CA PRO A 7 3.66 10.54 0.13
C PRO A 7 2.59 9.81 -0.70
N MET A 8 1.69 10.57 -1.33
CA MET A 8 0.62 10.00 -2.15
C MET A 8 1.17 9.22 -3.35
N SER A 9 2.35 9.58 -3.87
CA SER A 9 3.05 8.82 -4.91
C SER A 9 3.37 7.39 -4.45
N GLN A 10 3.88 7.24 -3.24
CA GLN A 10 4.21 5.95 -2.63
C GLN A 10 2.94 5.13 -2.34
N ILE A 11 1.87 5.78 -1.90
CA ILE A 11 0.57 5.14 -1.70
C ILE A 11 -0.02 4.64 -3.04
N LYS A 12 0.00 5.46 -4.09
CA LYS A 12 -0.43 5.06 -5.44
C LYS A 12 0.36 3.87 -5.97
N GLN A 13 1.67 3.85 -5.75
CA GLN A 13 2.53 2.73 -6.18
C GLN A 13 2.22 1.45 -5.40
N LEU A 14 1.96 1.56 -4.09
CA LEU A 14 1.50 0.43 -3.27
C LEU A 14 0.18 -0.15 -3.79
N ILE A 15 -0.80 0.71 -4.10
CA ILE A 15 -2.11 0.29 -4.63
C ILE A 15 -1.93 -0.48 -5.94
N ARG A 16 -1.20 0.09 -6.90
CA ARG A 16 -0.95 -0.55 -8.21
C ARG A 16 -0.27 -1.91 -8.08
N LEU A 17 0.76 -2.00 -7.23
CA LEU A 17 1.45 -3.28 -7.00
C LEU A 17 0.53 -4.31 -6.35
N HIS A 18 -0.30 -3.89 -5.39
CA HIS A 18 -1.25 -4.78 -4.73
C HIS A 18 -2.33 -5.29 -5.70
N GLN A 19 -2.89 -4.42 -6.54
CA GLN A 19 -3.85 -4.77 -7.59
C GLN A 19 -3.23 -5.71 -8.63
N GLY A 20 -1.95 -5.52 -8.97
CA GLY A 20 -1.19 -6.43 -9.83
C GLY A 20 -0.82 -7.78 -9.19
N GLY A 21 -1.35 -8.10 -8.01
CA GLY A 21 -1.13 -9.39 -7.32
C GLY A 21 0.19 -9.49 -6.55
N ALA A 22 0.95 -8.41 -6.41
CA ALA A 22 2.22 -8.46 -5.68
C ALA A 22 2.03 -8.77 -4.19
N GLY A 23 2.85 -9.67 -3.67
CA GLY A 23 2.85 -10.02 -2.25
C GLY A 23 3.30 -8.87 -1.34
N LYS A 24 2.76 -8.82 -0.12
CA LYS A 24 3.03 -7.74 0.86
C LYS A 24 4.53 -7.54 1.16
N LYS A 25 5.34 -8.62 1.16
CA LYS A 25 6.80 -8.55 1.35
C LYS A 25 7.51 -7.93 0.13
N THR A 26 7.09 -8.30 -1.08
CA THR A 26 7.61 -7.76 -2.33
C THR A 26 7.36 -6.26 -2.42
N ILE A 27 6.14 -5.82 -2.10
CA ILE A 27 5.78 -4.40 -2.06
C ILE A 27 6.63 -3.64 -1.04
N ALA A 28 6.81 -4.21 0.16
CA ALA A 28 7.65 -3.62 1.20
C ALA A 28 9.10 -3.41 0.72
N SER A 29 9.69 -4.43 0.09
CA SER A 29 11.04 -4.35 -0.48
C SER A 29 11.14 -3.30 -1.58
N ASN A 30 10.19 -3.29 -2.51
CA ASN A 30 10.20 -2.37 -3.66
C ASN A 30 10.01 -0.91 -3.26
N LEU A 31 9.23 -0.64 -2.20
CA LEU A 31 8.90 0.72 -1.77
C LEU A 31 9.74 1.22 -0.58
N GLY A 32 10.68 0.42 -0.07
CA GLY A 32 11.43 0.75 1.14
C GLY A 32 10.53 0.92 2.37
N LEU A 33 9.42 0.20 2.42
CA LEU A 33 8.44 0.26 3.50
C LEU A 33 8.56 -0.95 4.42
N SER A 34 8.17 -0.79 5.69
CA SER A 34 7.98 -1.96 6.54
C SER A 34 6.78 -2.77 6.06
N LYS A 35 6.83 -4.11 6.20
CA LYS A 35 5.69 -5.00 5.91
C LYS A 35 4.43 -4.58 6.67
N ASN A 36 4.58 -4.06 7.89
CA ASN A 36 3.46 -3.59 8.71
C ASN A 36 2.82 -2.33 8.13
N THR A 37 3.62 -1.41 7.57
CA THR A 37 3.09 -0.25 6.85
C THR A 37 2.28 -0.70 5.64
N VAL A 38 2.81 -1.65 4.84
CA VAL A 38 2.10 -2.18 3.68
C VAL A 38 0.77 -2.82 4.10
N LYS A 39 0.79 -3.67 5.13
CA LYS A 39 -0.43 -4.29 5.68
C LYS A 39 -1.46 -3.24 6.13
N ALA A 40 -1.03 -2.22 6.88
CA ALA A 40 -1.93 -1.18 7.37
C ALA A 40 -2.61 -0.40 6.22
N TYR A 41 -1.89 -0.11 5.14
CA TYR A 41 -2.46 0.57 3.98
C TYR A 41 -3.41 -0.32 3.19
N ILE A 42 -3.06 -1.59 2.95
CA ILE A 42 -3.96 -2.55 2.28
C ILE A 42 -5.26 -2.70 3.06
N ASN A 43 -5.18 -2.92 4.38
CA ASN A 43 -6.37 -3.03 5.23
C ASN A 43 -7.26 -1.77 5.16
N LYS A 44 -6.65 -0.58 5.09
CA LYS A 44 -7.40 0.67 4.89
C LYS A 44 -8.11 0.67 3.55
N LEU A 45 -7.42 0.32 2.47
CA LEU A 45 -8.01 0.26 1.12
C LEU A 45 -9.19 -0.72 1.06
N GLU A 46 -9.03 -1.91 1.61
CA GLU A 46 -10.08 -2.93 1.73
C GLU A 46 -11.27 -2.40 2.55
N SER A 47 -11.01 -1.70 3.66
CA SER A 47 -12.07 -1.12 4.51
C SER A 47 -12.84 0.02 3.84
N LEU A 48 -12.18 0.77 2.94
CA LEU A 48 -12.81 1.88 2.22
C LEU A 48 -13.68 1.40 1.03
N LYS A 49 -13.71 0.09 0.71
CA LYS A 49 -14.42 -0.49 -0.45
C LYS A 49 -14.25 0.34 -1.73
N LEU A 50 -13.03 0.83 -1.95
CA LEU A 50 -12.75 1.66 -3.12
C LEU A 50 -12.57 0.75 -4.33
N ASP A 51 -13.55 0.78 -5.23
CA ASP A 51 -13.36 0.34 -6.60
C ASP A 51 -12.47 1.36 -7.30
N PHE A 52 -11.21 0.98 -7.50
CA PHE A 52 -10.22 1.75 -8.27
C PHE A 52 -10.10 1.17 -9.68
N ASN A 53 -11.22 0.90 -10.33
CA ASN A 53 -11.26 0.65 -11.76
C ASN A 53 -11.36 2.01 -12.46
N GLU A 54 -10.31 2.35 -13.21
CA GLU A 54 -10.28 3.50 -14.12
C GLU A 54 -11.06 3.16 -15.40
#